data_AF-A0A7T8J215-F1
#
_entry.id   AF-A0A7T8J215-F1
#
_cell.length_a   1.000
_cell.length_b   1.000
_cell.length_c   1.000
_cell.angle_alpha   90.00
_cell.angle_beta   90.00
_cell.angle_gamma   90.00
#
_symmetry.space_group_name_H-M   'P 1'
#
loop_
_entity.id
_entity.type
_entity.pdbx_description
1 polymer ?
#
loop_
_entity_poly.entity_id
_entity_poly.type
_entity_poly.pdbx_seq_one_letter_code
_entity_poly.pdbx_strand_id
1 'polypeptide(L)'
;EEELEKPTDKRMFVLAASLKAGYTIDRLYELTKIDRWFLDKMKRIIEYYTLMEKLSLDKLSHAQLLGAKKLGFSDKQIAVALDDAELPVRKRRIESKICPYVKQIDTV
;
A
#
# COMPACT_ATOMS: atom_id res chain seq x y z
N GLU A 1 9.13 -5.44 -19.45
CA GLU A 1 8.16 -4.59 -20.19
C GLU A 1 7.06 -5.44 -20.79
N GLU A 2 7.39 -6.58 -21.42
CA GLU A 2 6.41 -7.52 -22.00
C GLU A 2 5.27 -7.93 -21.05
N GLU A 3 5.56 -8.21 -19.77
CA GLU A 3 4.55 -8.53 -18.74
C GLU A 3 3.65 -7.34 -18.32
N LEU A 4 4.02 -6.10 -18.65
CA LEU A 4 3.16 -4.92 -18.43
C LEU A 4 2.23 -4.68 -19.62
N GLU A 5 2.72 -4.96 -20.82
CA GLU A 5 1.95 -4.87 -22.07
C GLU A 5 0.93 -6.00 -22.19
N LYS A 6 1.35 -7.24 -21.90
CA LYS A 6 0.48 -8.41 -21.93
C LYS A 6 -0.31 -8.51 -20.63
N PRO A 7 -1.65 -8.56 -20.67
CA PRO A 7 -2.46 -8.70 -19.48
C PRO A 7 -2.35 -10.13 -18.92
N THR A 8 -1.40 -10.36 -18.02
CA THR A 8 -1.22 -11.62 -17.28
C THR A 8 -1.81 -11.52 -15.87
N ASP A 9 -2.04 -12.65 -15.21
CA ASP A 9 -2.43 -12.74 -13.80
C ASP A 9 -1.39 -12.11 -12.85
N LYS A 10 -0.12 -12.12 -13.25
CA LYS A 10 0.99 -11.53 -12.50
C LYS A 10 1.17 -10.04 -12.72
N ARG A 11 0.46 -9.43 -13.67
CA ARG A 11 0.61 -8.03 -14.07
C ARG A 11 0.58 -7.06 -12.90
N MET A 12 -0.31 -7.30 -11.92
CA MET A 12 -0.43 -6.43 -10.74
C MET A 12 0.83 -6.40 -9.87
N PHE A 13 1.52 -7.54 -9.74
CA PHE A 13 2.78 -7.62 -8.99
C PHE A 13 3.93 -6.97 -9.75
N VAL A 14 3.98 -7.17 -11.07
CA VAL A 14 4.98 -6.51 -11.93
C VAL A 14 4.78 -5.00 -11.92
N LEU A 15 3.54 -4.53 -11.91
CA LEU A 15 3.21 -3.11 -11.84
C LEU A 15 3.63 -2.50 -10.50
N ALA A 16 3.36 -3.18 -9.39
CA ALA A 16 3.85 -2.77 -8.06
C ALA A 16 5.39 -2.70 -8.01
N ALA A 17 6.08 -3.72 -8.56
CA ALA A 17 7.55 -3.73 -8.64
C ALA A 17 8.09 -2.60 -9.53
N SER A 18 7.43 -2.32 -10.65
CA SER A 18 7.81 -1.25 -11.58
C SER A 18 7.65 0.14 -10.96
N LEU A 19 6.55 0.36 -10.23
CA LEU A 19 6.36 1.57 -9.43
C LEU A 19 7.45 1.72 -8.36
N LYS A 20 7.80 0.62 -7.67
CA LYS A 20 8.88 0.62 -6.66
C LYS A 20 10.26 0.89 -7.30
N ALA A 21 10.46 0.43 -8.54
CA ALA A 21 11.66 0.69 -9.34
C ALA A 21 11.72 2.10 -9.95
N GLY A 22 10.71 2.96 -9.70
CA GLY A 22 10.74 4.37 -10.10
C GLY A 22 10.20 4.64 -11.50
N TYR A 23 9.42 3.73 -12.10
CA TYR A 23 8.76 4.01 -13.38
C TYR A 23 7.76 5.16 -13.24
N THR A 24 7.68 6.01 -14.27
CA THR A 24 6.73 7.11 -14.30
C THR A 24 5.31 6.60 -14.60
N ILE A 25 4.32 7.36 -14.13
CA ILE A 25 2.90 7.07 -14.39
C ILE A 25 2.61 7.08 -15.90
N ASP A 26 3.18 8.02 -16.65
CA ASP A 26 2.99 8.11 -18.10
C ASP A 26 3.54 6.88 -18.83
N ARG A 27 4.74 6.42 -18.46
CA ARG A 27 5.32 5.20 -19.04
C ARG A 27 4.46 3.97 -18.73
N LEU A 28 3.98 3.85 -17.50
CA LEU A 28 3.09 2.75 -17.11
C LEU A 28 1.74 2.82 -17.84
N TYR A 29 1.21 4.02 -18.06
CA TYR A 29 0.01 4.23 -18.85
C TYR A 29 0.23 3.80 -20.30
N GLU A 30 1.35 4.17 -20.92
CA GLU A 30 1.67 3.81 -22.30
C GLU A 30 1.72 2.29 -22.50
N LEU A 31 2.36 1.57 -21.58
CA LEU A 31 2.50 0.12 -21.60
C LEU A 31 1.18 -0.59 -21.26
N THR A 32 0.44 -0.10 -20.26
CA THR A 32 -0.66 -0.88 -19.68
C THR A 32 -2.06 -0.47 -20.13
N LYS A 33 -2.21 0.79 -20.56
CA LYS A 33 -3.48 1.51 -20.78
C LYS A 33 -4.39 1.59 -19.54
N ILE A 34 -3.88 1.30 -18.35
CA ILE A 34 -4.59 1.53 -17.09
C ILE A 34 -4.64 3.03 -16.85
N ASP A 35 -5.82 3.57 -16.57
CA ASP A 35 -6.00 5.00 -16.37
C ASP A 35 -5.03 5.56 -15.30
N ARG A 36 -4.48 6.74 -15.59
CA ARG A 36 -3.48 7.40 -14.74
C ARG A 36 -3.97 7.60 -13.31
N TRP A 37 -5.27 7.82 -13.11
CA TRP A 37 -5.87 7.95 -11.79
C TRP A 37 -5.65 6.70 -10.93
N PHE A 38 -5.82 5.49 -11.50
CA PHE A 38 -5.57 4.25 -10.77
C PHE A 38 -4.08 4.03 -10.51
N LEU A 39 -3.23 4.33 -11.51
CA LEU A 39 -1.78 4.23 -11.37
C LEU A 39 -1.27 5.15 -10.26
N ASP A 40 -1.81 6.36 -10.14
CA ASP A 40 -1.51 7.30 -9.06
C ASP A 40 -1.90 6.74 -7.68
N LYS A 41 -3.08 6.10 -7.56
CA LYS A 41 -3.47 5.43 -6.32
C LYS A 41 -2.53 4.29 -5.94
N MET A 42 -2.12 3.49 -6.93
CA MET A 42 -1.14 2.42 -6.72
C MET A 42 0.23 2.97 -6.32
N LYS A 43 0.70 4.03 -6.98
CA LYS A 43 1.96 4.70 -6.65
C LYS A 43 1.97 5.18 -5.21
N ARG A 44 0.88 5.82 -4.76
CA ARG A 44 0.74 6.26 -3.36
C ARG A 44 0.85 5.11 -2.36
N ILE A 45 0.30 3.94 -2.68
CA ILE A 45 0.43 2.75 -1.82
C ILE A 45 1.90 2.30 -1.76
N ILE A 46 2.60 2.24 -2.90
CA ILE A 46 4.00 1.82 -2.98
C ILE A 46 4.93 2.82 -2.28
N GLU A 47 4.73 4.13 -2.48
CA GLU A 47 5.49 5.17 -1.78
C GLU A 47 5.33 5.06 -0.26
N TYR A 48 4.11 4.78 0.21
CA TYR A 48 3.85 4.58 1.64
C TYR A 48 4.53 3.31 2.17
N TYR A 49 4.52 2.24 1.39
CA TYR A 49 5.24 1.00 1.73
C TYR A 49 6.75 1.26 1.86
N THR A 50 7.36 1.94 0.89
CA THR A 50 8.79 2.29 0.91
C THR A 50 9.15 3.31 1.99
N LEU A 51 8.20 4.16 2.42
CA LEU A 51 8.38 4.98 3.62
C LEU A 51 8.46 4.12 4.87
N MET A 52 7.57 3.13 5.02
CA MET A 52 7.54 2.23 6.17
C MET A 52 8.78 1.33 6.24
N GLU A 53 9.33 0.89 5.09
CA GLU A 53 10.60 0.13 5.02
C GLU A 53 11.80 0.82 5.68
N LYS A 54 11.72 2.15 5.90
CA LYS A 54 12.79 2.94 6.53
C LYS A 54 12.55 3.19 8.02
N LEU A 55 11.45 2.69 8.56
CA LEU A 55 11.01 2.91 9.94
C LEU A 55 11.08 1.60 10.73
N SER A 56 11.07 1.74 12.05
CA SER A 56 10.84 0.63 12.97
C SER A 56 9.54 0.85 13.73
N LEU A 57 9.00 -0.19 14.37
CA LEU A 57 7.74 -0.12 15.09
C LEU A 57 7.71 1.00 16.16
N ASP A 58 8.83 1.20 16.87
CA ASP A 58 8.95 2.23 17.90
C ASP A 58 8.91 3.66 17.35
N LYS A 59 9.38 3.84 16.10
CA LYS A 59 9.41 5.13 15.41
C LYS A 59 8.14 5.41 14.62
N LEU A 60 7.23 4.44 14.52
CA LEU A 60 5.99 4.59 13.79
C LEU A 60 5.02 5.50 14.57
N SER A 61 4.79 6.70 14.03
CA SER A 61 3.84 7.65 14.62
C SER A 61 2.40 7.17 14.47
N HIS A 62 1.51 7.65 15.36
CA HIS A 62 0.08 7.38 15.27
C HIS A 62 -0.50 7.76 13.89
N ALA A 63 -0.10 8.93 13.35
CA ALA A 63 -0.57 9.41 12.05
C ALA A 63 -0.12 8.47 10.91
N GLN A 64 1.11 7.97 10.97
CA GLN A 64 1.63 7.03 9.98
C GLN A 64 0.90 5.67 10.04
N LEU A 65 0.65 5.16 11.25
CA LEU A 65 -0.09 3.91 11.41
C LEU A 65 -1.54 4.06 10.94
N LEU A 66 -2.21 5.17 11.29
CA LEU A 66 -3.57 5.46 10.83
C LEU A 66 -3.63 5.63 9.31
N GLY A 67 -2.65 6.33 8.71
CA GLY A 67 -2.53 6.49 7.27
C GLY A 67 -2.38 5.16 6.54
N ALA A 68 -1.55 4.24 7.06
CA ALA A 68 -1.42 2.89 6.52
C ALA A 68 -2.77 2.15 6.54
N LYS A 69 -3.49 2.17 7.67
CA LYS A 69 -4.79 1.50 7.77
C LYS A 69 -5.83 2.10 6.82
N LYS A 70 -5.86 3.43 6.66
CA LYS A 70 -6.74 4.11 5.70
C LYS A 70 -6.42 3.79 4.24
N LEU A 71 -5.15 3.50 3.93
CA LEU A 71 -4.71 3.02 2.61
C LEU A 71 -4.97 1.53 2.39
N GLY A 72 -5.49 0.81 3.38
CA GLY A 72 -5.87 -0.60 3.26
C GLY A 72 -4.80 -1.61 3.69
N PHE A 73 -3.69 -1.17 4.30
CA PHE A 73 -2.64 -2.09 4.76
C PHE A 73 -3.15 -3.00 5.88
N SER A 74 -2.89 -4.30 5.75
CA SER A 74 -3.04 -5.28 6.83
C SER A 74 -1.94 -5.14 7.88
N ASP A 75 -2.18 -5.63 9.10
CA ASP A 75 -1.17 -5.61 10.16
C ASP A 75 0.05 -6.46 9.74
N LYS A 76 -0.18 -7.57 9.02
CA LYS A 76 0.86 -8.40 8.40
C LYS A 76 1.73 -7.63 7.39
N GLN A 77 1.13 -6.85 6.48
CA GLN A 77 1.91 -6.08 5.50
C GLN A 77 2.74 -4.97 6.17
N ILE A 78 2.20 -4.33 7.20
CA ILE A 78 2.93 -3.33 7.99
C ILE A 78 4.11 -4.02 8.71
N ALA A 79 3.88 -5.19 9.31
CA ALA A 79 4.93 -5.95 9.97
C ALA A 79 6.07 -6.34 9.00
N VAL A 80 5.72 -6.85 7.81
CA VAL A 80 6.71 -7.16 6.75
C VAL A 80 7.47 -5.91 6.30
N ALA A 81 6.81 -4.76 6.19
CA ALA A 81 7.49 -3.52 5.82
C ALA A 81 8.47 -3.05 6.92
N LEU A 82 8.14 -3.24 8.19
CA LEU A 82 8.96 -2.80 9.33
C LEU A 82 10.01 -3.83 9.76
N ASP A 83 10.07 -4.99 9.10
CA ASP A 83 10.88 -6.15 9.51
C ASP A 83 10.56 -6.62 10.95
N ASP A 84 9.26 -6.71 11.27
CA ASP A 84 8.76 -7.09 12.59
C ASP A 84 7.70 -8.22 12.50
N ALA A 85 7.25 -8.73 13.64
CA ALA A 85 6.16 -9.67 13.75
C ALA A 85 4.78 -8.97 13.73
N GLU A 86 3.76 -9.69 13.27
CA GLU A 86 2.40 -9.14 13.14
C GLU A 86 1.74 -8.81 14.50
N LEU A 87 1.98 -9.64 15.53
CA LEU A 87 1.34 -9.47 16.84
C LEU A 87 1.72 -8.15 17.54
N PRO A 88 3.01 -7.75 17.60
CA PRO A 88 3.41 -6.42 18.08
C PRO A 88 2.71 -5.27 17.36
N VAL A 89 2.65 -5.32 16.02
CA VAL A 89 1.97 -4.29 15.20
C VAL A 89 0.48 -4.20 15.56
N ARG A 90 -0.18 -5.35 15.69
CA ARG A 90 -1.59 -5.42 16.10
C ARG A 90 -1.81 -4.82 17.49
N LYS A 91 -0.96 -5.18 18.46
CA LYS A 91 -1.03 -4.66 19.83
C LYS A 91 -0.88 -3.13 19.83
N ARG A 92 0.14 -2.61 19.15
CA ARG A 92 0.39 -1.17 19.00
C ARG A 92 -0.78 -0.44 18.36
N ARG A 93 -1.41 -1.02 17.34
CA ARG A 93 -2.60 -0.46 16.66
C ARG A 93 -3.79 -0.34 17.62
N ILE A 94 -4.05 -1.37 18.42
CA ILE A 94 -5.13 -1.39 19.41
C ILE A 94 -4.86 -0.38 20.53
N GLU A 95 -3.65 -0.33 21.08
CA GLU A 95 -3.23 0.65 22.09
C GLU A 95 -3.35 2.10 21.59
N SER A 96 -3.09 2.30 20.29
CA SER A 96 -3.28 3.57 19.61
C SER A 96 -4.75 3.91 19.30
N LYS A 97 -5.70 3.08 19.73
CA LYS A 97 -7.15 3.21 19.47
C LYS A 97 -7.52 3.26 17.98
N ILE A 98 -6.73 2.61 17.12
CA ILE A 98 -6.98 2.54 15.68
C ILE A 98 -7.78 1.27 15.39
N CYS A 99 -9.10 1.40 15.36
CA CYS A 99 -10.05 0.33 15.07
C CYS A 99 -10.88 0.66 13.82
N PRO A 100 -11.28 -0.35 13.04
CA PRO A 100 -12.19 -0.15 11.91
C PRO A 100 -13.58 0.27 12.41
N TYR A 101 -14.34 0.88 11.51
CA TYR A 101 -15.75 1.21 11.73
C TYR A 101 -16.61 0.38 10.78
N VAL A 102 -17.79 -0.01 11.25
CA VAL A 102 -18.84 -0.58 10.40
C VAL A 102 -19.68 0.58 9.86
N LYS A 103 -19.95 0.58 8.56
CA LYS A 103 -20.78 1.58 7.87
C LYS A 103 -21.92 0.86 7.16
N GLN A 104 -23.10 1.47 7.19
CA GLN A 104 -24.26 1.00 6.44
C GLN A 104 -24.24 1.61 5.02
N ILE A 105 -24.72 0.87 4.03
CA ILE A 105 -24.93 1.37 2.67
C ILE A 105 -26.39 1.82 2.59
N ASP A 106 -26.60 3.12 2.74
CA ASP A 106 -27.91 3.75 2.70
C ASP A 106 -28.05 4.40 1.32
N THR A 107 -28.71 3.74 0.38
CA THR A 107 -28.86 4.20 -1.02
C THR A 107 -29.83 5.39 -1.16
N VAL A 108 -29.82 6.31 -0.19
CA VAL A 108 -30.68 7.50 -0.10
C VAL A 108 -29.93 8.77 -0.45
#